data_AF-A0A957I081-F1
#
_entry.id   AF-A0A957I081-F1
#
_cell.length_a   1.000
_cell.length_b   1.000
_cell.length_c   1.000
_cell.angle_alpha   90.00
_cell.angle_beta   90.00
_cell.angle_gamma   90.00
#
_symmetry.space_group_name_H-M   'P 1'
#
loop_
_entity.id
_entity.type
_entity.pdbx_description
1 polymer ?
#
loop_
_entity_poly.entity_id
_entity_poly.type
_entity_poly.pdbx_seq_one_letter_code
_entity_poly.pdbx_strand_id
1 'polypeptide(L)'
;MSDRLLEYKLDLIAEALNVYRIETVTAVMRRQHVTPEDGTIVDVLDFFPAWNEWGTYGKMKVAHEYLDNDWQRERFEKFAGVKVNDIPLYEGQTALVRRFGVTHKCEVAVRPFRLMLQPRKDENGNYDKTLILRYLTSPQARQNTPQMPPAPATAPVRVQTPPPPEPETAVPPAAPRTQPNPIEKDWELEAANSSDPLMFDTALAKAVPWFKDGNGVQQFREVIFGDAFQPQHTPAYVRGLQAYARERKAANGNREAHNRAKTKAIEAFRTELGDSSAPVGVVGGAA
;
A
#
# COMPACT_ATOMS: atom_id res chain seq x y z
N MET A 1 -30.90 16.02 1.95
CA MET A 1 -29.69 15.16 1.97
C MET A 1 -28.67 15.86 2.84
N SER A 2 -28.08 15.20 3.84
CA SER A 2 -26.99 15.82 4.60
C SER A 2 -25.79 16.04 3.68
N ASP A 3 -25.14 17.20 3.75
CA ASP A 3 -23.94 17.54 2.97
C ASP A 3 -22.88 16.43 2.99
N ARG A 4 -22.80 15.67 4.10
CA ARG A 4 -21.94 14.49 4.27
C ARG A 4 -22.11 13.37 3.24
N LEU A 5 -23.34 13.12 2.76
CA LEU A 5 -23.57 12.04 1.78
C LEU A 5 -23.15 12.49 0.39
N LEU A 6 -23.31 13.78 0.07
CA LEU A 6 -22.85 14.37 -1.17
C LEU A 6 -21.32 14.41 -1.21
N GLU A 7 -20.68 14.85 -0.12
CA GLU A 7 -19.22 14.82 0.05
C GLU A 7 -18.67 13.41 -0.14
N TYR A 8 -19.27 12.40 0.52
CA TYR A 8 -18.84 11.01 0.38
C TYR A 8 -18.97 10.49 -1.07
N LYS A 9 -20.05 10.83 -1.77
CA LYS A 9 -20.23 10.42 -3.18
C LYS A 9 -19.24 11.12 -4.11
N LEU A 10 -19.00 12.41 -3.91
CA LEU A 10 -17.99 13.15 -4.66
C LEU A 10 -16.60 12.58 -4.40
N ASP A 11 -16.35 12.13 -3.16
CA ASP A 11 -15.07 11.53 -2.83
C ASP A 11 -14.86 10.18 -3.54
N LEU A 12 -15.89 9.32 -3.56
CA LEU A 12 -15.85 8.06 -4.29
C LEU A 12 -15.66 8.26 -5.80
N ILE A 13 -16.33 9.27 -6.39
CA ILE A 13 -16.19 9.59 -7.81
C ILE A 13 -14.77 10.07 -8.12
N ALA A 14 -14.23 10.96 -7.29
CA ALA A 14 -12.90 11.51 -7.52
C ALA A 14 -11.79 10.47 -7.29
N GLU A 15 -11.98 9.54 -6.35
CA GLU A 15 -11.12 8.36 -6.17
C GLU A 15 -11.19 7.44 -7.40
N ALA A 16 -12.39 7.12 -7.89
CA ALA A 16 -12.59 6.29 -9.09
C ALA A 16 -12.00 6.92 -10.35
N LEU A 17 -12.03 8.25 -10.45
CA LEU A 17 -11.40 9.02 -11.53
C LEU A 17 -9.89 9.27 -11.28
N ASN A 18 -9.34 8.80 -10.16
CA ASN A 18 -7.95 9.01 -9.73
C ASN A 18 -7.53 10.50 -9.79
N VAL A 19 -8.47 11.40 -9.49
CA VAL A 19 -8.27 12.85 -9.47
C VAL A 19 -7.43 13.24 -8.25
N TYR A 20 -7.60 12.51 -7.16
CA TYR A 20 -6.78 12.61 -5.96
C TYR A 20 -6.68 11.22 -5.29
N ARG A 21 -5.78 11.10 -4.31
CA ARG A 21 -5.63 9.94 -3.42
C ARG A 21 -5.82 10.37 -1.97
N ILE A 22 -6.35 9.48 -1.13
CA ILE A 22 -6.46 9.73 0.31
C ILE A 22 -5.50 8.81 1.03
N GLU A 23 -4.60 9.40 1.81
CA GLU A 23 -3.58 8.67 2.56
C GLU A 23 -3.71 8.93 4.05
N THR A 24 -3.58 7.88 4.86
CA THR A 24 -3.61 8.03 6.33
C THR A 24 -2.20 8.28 6.84
N VAL A 25 -2.03 9.37 7.56
CA VAL A 25 -0.77 9.78 8.20
C VAL A 25 -0.82 9.41 9.66
N THR A 26 0.23 8.76 10.15
CA THR A 26 0.38 8.39 11.57
C THR A 26 1.69 8.86 12.18
N ALA A 27 2.63 9.31 11.34
CA ALA A 27 3.92 9.79 11.79
C ALA A 27 4.40 10.94 10.91
N VAL A 28 5.18 11.82 11.51
CA VAL A 28 5.76 12.98 10.85
C VAL A 28 7.21 13.15 11.23
N MET A 29 7.92 13.92 10.43
CA MET A 29 9.27 14.37 10.72
C MET A 29 9.40 15.83 10.32
N ARG A 30 10.10 16.62 11.13
CA ARG A 30 10.39 18.02 10.85
C ARG A 30 11.77 18.15 10.23
N ARG A 31 11.86 18.91 9.15
CA ARG A 31 13.10 19.38 8.52
C ARG A 31 13.08 20.89 8.42
N GLN A 32 14.20 21.45 8.01
CA GLN A 32 14.28 22.84 7.58
C GLN A 32 14.73 22.89 6.12
N HIS A 33 14.14 23.81 5.37
CA HIS A 33 14.57 24.17 4.04
C HIS A 33 15.05 25.61 4.05
N VAL A 34 16.20 25.86 3.45
CA VAL A 34 16.71 27.21 3.25
C VAL A 34 16.32 27.63 1.84
N THR A 35 15.48 28.65 1.74
CA THR A 35 15.07 29.22 0.46
C THR A 35 16.30 29.80 -0.25
N PRO A 36 16.64 29.35 -1.47
CA PRO A 36 17.88 29.78 -2.14
C PRO A 36 17.94 31.27 -2.46
N GLU A 37 16.78 31.92 -2.60
CA GLU A 37 16.66 33.30 -3.08
C GLU A 37 16.95 34.34 -1.99
N ASP A 38 16.52 34.09 -0.76
CA ASP A 38 16.58 35.06 0.34
C ASP A 38 17.25 34.50 1.62
N GLY A 39 17.59 33.21 1.64
CA GLY A 39 18.19 32.54 2.80
C GLY A 39 17.22 32.28 3.94
N THR A 40 15.91 32.49 3.75
CA THR A 40 14.91 32.26 4.79
C THR A 40 14.84 30.78 5.13
N ILE A 41 14.79 30.48 6.44
CA ILE A 41 14.65 29.12 6.94
C ILE A 41 13.18 28.82 7.18
N VAL A 42 12.66 27.83 6.46
CA VAL A 42 11.28 27.37 6.56
C VAL A 42 11.23 25.96 7.14
N ASP A 43 10.34 25.75 8.11
CA ASP A 43 10.05 24.41 8.61
C ASP A 43 9.28 23.60 7.55
N VAL A 44 9.75 22.38 7.29
CA VAL A 44 9.09 21.43 6.38
C VAL A 44 8.67 20.20 7.17
N LEU A 45 7.40 19.81 7.03
CA LEU A 45 6.89 18.57 7.59
C LEU A 45 6.82 17.49 6.52
N ASP A 46 7.51 16.37 6.75
CA ASP A 46 7.36 15.16 5.94
C ASP A 46 6.31 14.25 6.60
N PHE A 47 5.32 13.82 5.81
CA PHE A 47 4.22 12.97 6.28
C PHE A 47 4.43 11.52 5.87
N PHE A 48 4.14 10.61 6.80
CA PHE A 48 4.32 9.19 6.57
C PHE A 48 3.10 8.38 6.99
N PRO A 49 2.83 7.27 6.29
CA PRO A 49 1.78 6.35 6.68
C PRO A 49 2.23 5.45 7.83
N ALA A 50 1.26 4.72 8.37
CA ALA A 50 1.53 3.65 9.32
C ALA A 50 2.41 2.58 8.68
N TRP A 51 3.24 1.95 9.50
CA TRP A 51 3.83 0.67 9.13
C TRP A 51 2.71 -0.37 8.98
N ASN A 52 2.73 -1.17 7.91
CA ASN A 52 1.94 -2.40 7.93
C ASN A 52 2.59 -3.43 8.87
N GLU A 53 1.87 -4.51 9.19
CA GLU A 53 2.34 -5.59 10.07
C GLU A 53 3.71 -6.18 9.66
N TRP A 54 4.07 -6.01 8.39
CA TRP A 54 5.31 -6.50 7.80
C TRP A 54 6.43 -5.44 7.76
N GLY A 55 6.20 -4.22 8.25
CA GLY A 55 7.15 -3.10 8.22
C GLY A 55 7.55 -2.64 6.81
N THR A 56 6.76 -2.99 5.79
CA THR A 56 7.04 -2.75 4.35
C THR A 56 6.31 -1.55 3.77
N TYR A 57 5.04 -1.37 4.15
CA TYR A 57 4.29 -0.14 3.91
C TYR A 57 4.71 0.90 4.94
N GLY A 58 4.71 2.18 4.60
CA GLY A 58 5.24 3.21 5.50
C GLY A 58 6.72 3.55 5.28
N LYS A 59 7.42 2.87 4.36
CA LYS A 59 8.83 3.16 4.04
C LYS A 59 9.03 4.54 3.41
N MET A 60 8.09 4.94 2.56
CA MET A 60 8.18 6.17 1.77
C MET A 60 7.33 7.27 2.37
N LYS A 61 7.84 8.50 2.23
CA LYS A 61 7.07 9.72 2.49
C LYS A 61 5.88 9.78 1.54
N VAL A 62 4.73 10.18 2.07
CA VAL A 62 3.50 10.39 1.30
C VAL A 62 3.50 11.77 0.63
N ALA A 63 3.81 12.80 1.42
CA ALA A 63 3.83 14.18 0.99
C ALA A 63 4.72 14.99 1.94
N HIS A 64 4.95 16.26 1.60
CA HIS A 64 5.50 17.22 2.52
C HIS A 64 4.77 18.56 2.42
N GLU A 65 4.85 19.35 3.47
CA GLU A 65 4.30 20.69 3.52
C GLU A 65 5.36 21.66 4.06
N TYR A 66 5.58 22.75 3.32
CA TYR A 66 6.32 23.91 3.79
C TYR A 66 5.41 24.74 4.69
N LEU A 67 5.89 25.11 5.88
CA LEU A 67 5.15 25.91 6.84
C LEU A 67 5.50 27.40 6.68
N ASP A 68 5.26 27.92 5.48
CA ASP A 68 5.54 29.32 5.13
C ASP A 68 4.63 30.31 5.88
N ASN A 69 3.46 29.84 6.32
CA ASN A 69 2.44 30.66 6.95
C ASN A 69 1.92 30.03 8.26
N ASP A 70 1.53 30.88 9.21
CA ASP A 70 1.02 30.45 10.52
C ASP A 70 -0.21 29.54 10.42
N TRP A 71 -1.11 29.79 9.46
CA TRP A 71 -2.30 28.96 9.27
C TRP A 71 -1.96 27.50 8.90
N GLN A 72 -0.82 27.26 8.24
CA GLN A 72 -0.37 25.90 7.90
C GLN A 72 0.07 25.17 9.15
N ARG A 73 0.83 25.88 10.02
CA ARG A 73 1.24 25.39 11.33
C ARG A 73 0.01 25.07 12.19
N GLU A 74 -0.91 26.02 12.34
CA GLU A 74 -2.15 25.83 13.11
C GLU A 74 -2.99 24.66 12.60
N ARG A 75 -3.14 24.55 11.27
CA ARG A 75 -3.86 23.44 10.63
C ARG A 75 -3.20 22.11 10.95
N PHE A 76 -1.89 22.01 10.77
CA PHE A 76 -1.15 20.79 11.08
C PHE A 76 -1.34 20.40 12.55
N GLU A 77 -1.04 21.31 13.49
CA GLU A 77 -1.10 21.04 14.93
C GLU A 77 -2.51 20.62 15.37
N LYS A 78 -3.54 21.26 14.80
CA LYS A 78 -4.94 20.92 15.03
C LYS A 78 -5.26 19.48 14.66
N PHE A 79 -4.76 18.97 13.53
CA PHE A 79 -5.06 17.62 13.05
C PHE A 79 -4.15 16.56 13.68
N ALA A 80 -2.85 16.82 13.70
CA ALA A 80 -1.82 15.92 14.20
C ALA A 80 -1.81 15.81 15.74
N GLY A 81 -2.32 16.81 16.46
CA GLY A 81 -2.38 16.79 17.92
C GLY A 81 -1.01 16.93 18.60
N VAL A 82 -0.01 17.46 17.89
CA VAL A 82 1.33 17.75 18.39
C VAL A 82 1.74 19.15 17.95
N LYS A 83 2.59 19.83 18.73
CA LYS A 83 3.17 21.12 18.33
C LYS A 83 4.36 20.91 17.41
N VAL A 84 4.54 21.78 16.42
CA VAL A 84 5.68 21.67 15.49
C VAL A 84 7.02 21.78 16.22
N ASN A 85 7.07 22.62 17.26
CA ASN A 85 8.29 22.83 18.05
C ASN A 85 8.64 21.62 18.93
N ASP A 86 7.70 20.72 19.20
CA ASP A 86 7.93 19.50 19.96
C ASP A 86 8.47 18.36 19.06
N ILE A 87 8.45 18.55 17.74
CA ILE A 87 9.00 17.58 16.78
C ILE A 87 10.50 17.83 16.64
N PRO A 88 11.36 16.82 16.92
CA PRO A 88 12.80 16.97 16.76
C PRO A 88 13.17 17.31 15.32
N LEU A 89 14.09 18.26 15.17
CA LEU A 89 14.61 18.64 13.85
C LEU A 89 15.46 17.49 13.29
N TYR A 90 15.15 17.09 12.06
CA TYR A 90 16.01 16.23 11.26
C TYR A 90 16.93 17.11 10.42
N GLU A 91 18.24 17.01 10.67
CA GLU A 91 19.29 17.81 10.02
C GLU A 91 19.54 17.42 8.55
N GLY A 92 18.94 16.33 8.07
CA GLY A 92 19.07 15.90 6.68
C GLY A 92 18.39 16.86 5.72
N GLN A 93 19.08 17.22 4.63
CA GLN A 93 18.55 18.06 3.56
C GLN A 93 17.48 17.35 2.72
N THR A 94 17.58 16.02 2.60
CA THR A 94 16.64 15.19 1.85
C THR A 94 15.60 14.55 2.76
N ALA A 95 14.47 14.14 2.19
CA ALA A 95 13.48 13.36 2.93
C ALA A 95 14.10 12.03 3.37
N LEU A 96 13.83 11.64 4.62
CA LEU A 96 14.28 10.36 5.14
C LEU A 96 13.66 9.20 4.34
N VAL A 97 14.52 8.35 3.78
CA VAL A 97 14.12 7.02 3.33
C VAL A 97 14.15 6.09 4.55
N ARG A 98 12.98 5.71 5.06
CA ARG A 98 12.91 4.87 6.27
C ARG A 98 13.54 3.50 6.02
N ARG A 99 14.11 2.94 7.08
CA ARG A 99 14.54 1.54 7.10
C ARG A 99 13.36 0.67 7.52
N PHE A 100 13.24 -0.52 6.93
CA PHE A 100 12.12 -1.43 7.17
C PHE A 100 11.93 -1.70 8.68
N GLY A 101 10.75 -1.40 9.20
CA GLY A 101 10.39 -1.63 10.60
C GLY A 101 11.17 -0.82 11.65
N VAL A 102 11.98 0.17 11.23
CA VAL A 102 12.78 0.98 12.15
C VAL A 102 12.38 2.44 12.02
N THR A 103 11.71 2.95 13.06
CA THR A 103 11.39 4.36 13.24
C THR A 103 12.67 5.16 13.47
N HIS A 104 12.77 6.33 12.83
CA HIS A 104 13.92 7.22 13.02
C HIS A 104 13.76 8.06 14.30
N LYS A 105 14.87 8.45 14.93
CA LYS A 105 14.85 9.21 16.20
C LYS A 105 14.13 10.57 16.12
N CYS A 106 14.08 11.18 14.94
CA CYS A 106 13.37 12.45 14.69
C CYS A 106 11.93 12.25 14.20
N GLU A 107 11.48 11.01 14.06
CA GLU A 107 10.11 10.70 13.68
C GLU A 107 9.22 10.72 14.92
N VAL A 108 8.10 11.43 14.82
CA VAL A 108 7.13 11.57 15.90
C VAL A 108 5.80 10.96 15.46
N ALA A 109 5.27 10.07 16.29
CA ALA A 109 3.91 9.56 16.13
C ALA A 109 2.90 10.69 16.39
N VAL A 110 1.90 10.80 15.54
CA VAL A 110 0.85 11.81 15.62
C VAL A 110 -0.51 11.16 15.79
N ARG A 111 -1.52 11.94 16.20
CA ARG A 111 -2.90 11.49 16.09
C ARG A 111 -3.21 11.21 14.62
N PRO A 112 -3.69 10.01 14.26
CA PRO A 112 -3.94 9.67 12.87
C PRO A 112 -4.90 10.66 12.20
N PHE A 113 -4.49 11.17 11.05
CA PHE A 113 -5.32 12.02 10.19
C PHE A 113 -5.14 11.60 8.73
N ARG A 114 -5.99 12.11 7.85
CA ARG A 114 -5.97 11.76 6.43
C ARG A 114 -5.58 12.97 5.61
N LEU A 115 -4.76 12.78 4.59
CA LEU A 115 -4.43 13.77 3.59
C LEU A 115 -5.13 13.43 2.28
N MET A 116 -5.82 14.40 1.71
CA MET A 116 -6.28 14.35 0.33
C MET A 116 -5.19 14.95 -0.55
N LEU A 117 -4.70 14.16 -1.50
CA LEU A 117 -3.47 14.39 -2.22
C LEU A 117 -3.70 14.34 -3.72
N GLN A 118 -3.22 15.33 -4.44
CA GLN A 118 -3.22 15.30 -5.89
C GLN A 118 -1.81 14.98 -6.39
N PRO A 119 -1.61 13.87 -7.13
CA PRO A 119 -0.36 13.63 -7.84
C PRO A 119 -0.19 14.74 -8.88
N ARG A 120 0.89 15.51 -8.79
CA ARG A 120 1.24 16.52 -9.78
C ARG A 120 2.42 16.00 -10.59
N LYS A 121 2.24 15.99 -11.91
CA LYS A 121 3.35 15.82 -12.84
C LYS A 121 4.18 17.10 -12.85
N ASP A 122 5.50 16.95 -12.74
CA ASP A 122 6.43 18.04 -13.02
C ASP A 122 6.41 18.37 -14.53
N GLU A 123 7.22 19.35 -14.93
CA GLU A 123 7.35 19.79 -16.33
C GLU A 123 7.82 18.66 -17.26
N ASN A 124 8.42 17.61 -16.71
CA ASN A 124 8.92 16.43 -17.43
C ASN A 124 7.92 15.25 -17.43
N GLY A 125 6.75 15.42 -16.81
CA GLY A 125 5.74 14.37 -16.70
C GLY A 125 5.93 13.40 -15.53
N ASN A 126 6.93 13.60 -14.66
CA ASN A 126 7.22 12.77 -13.50
C ASN A 126 6.33 13.15 -12.31
N TYR A 127 5.83 12.16 -11.58
CA TYR A 127 5.02 12.39 -10.37
C TYR A 127 5.90 12.73 -9.15
N ASP A 128 6.62 13.84 -9.21
CA ASP A 128 7.59 14.21 -8.17
C ASP A 128 7.00 15.13 -7.08
N LYS A 129 5.84 15.75 -7.35
CA LYS A 129 5.21 16.69 -6.41
C LYS A 129 3.81 16.21 -6.06
N THR A 130 3.57 15.99 -4.77
CA THR A 130 2.23 15.70 -4.26
C THR A 130 1.64 16.97 -3.65
N LEU A 131 0.56 17.49 -4.23
CA LEU A 131 -0.15 18.64 -3.65
C LEU A 131 -1.10 18.15 -2.56
N ILE A 132 -0.99 18.73 -1.36
CA ILE A 132 -1.96 18.49 -0.27
C ILE A 132 -3.16 19.39 -0.51
N LEU A 133 -4.28 18.80 -0.92
CA LEU A 133 -5.53 19.51 -1.13
C LEU A 133 -6.20 19.82 0.21
N ARG A 134 -6.31 18.83 1.09
CA ARG A 134 -7.05 18.95 2.36
C ARG A 134 -6.53 18.01 3.44
N TYR A 135 -6.69 18.46 4.69
CA TYR A 135 -6.60 17.62 5.89
C TYR A 135 -8.00 17.13 6.25
N LEU A 136 -8.11 15.83 6.52
CA LEU A 136 -9.34 15.15 6.85
C LEU A 136 -9.18 14.43 8.19
N THR A 137 -10.24 14.41 8.99
CA THR A 137 -10.25 13.61 10.23
C THR A 137 -10.14 12.12 9.88
N SER A 138 -9.31 11.36 10.61
CA SER A 138 -9.31 9.90 10.50
C SER A 138 -10.65 9.32 10.98
N PRO A 139 -11.19 8.26 10.33
CA PRO A 139 -12.35 7.54 10.84
C PRO A 139 -12.11 6.98 12.25
N GLN A 140 -10.88 6.55 12.54
CA GLN A 140 -10.48 6.04 13.87
C GLN A 140 -10.53 7.13 14.94
N ALA A 141 -10.21 8.38 14.58
CA ALA A 141 -10.36 9.53 15.48
C ALA A 141 -11.84 9.83 15.82
N ARG A 142 -12.80 9.37 14.99
CA ARG A 142 -14.24 9.51 15.26
C ARG A 142 -14.76 8.44 16.24
N GLN A 143 -14.12 7.28 16.29
CA GLN A 143 -14.48 6.20 17.23
C GLN A 143 -14.06 6.51 18.67
N ASN A 144 -12.99 7.31 18.85
CA ASN A 144 -12.50 7.74 20.16
C ASN A 144 -13.02 9.11 20.61
N THR A 145 -14.06 9.64 19.98
CA THR A 145 -14.82 10.74 20.60
C THR A 145 -15.52 10.14 21.82
N PRO A 146 -15.33 10.65 23.05
CA PRO A 146 -16.07 10.14 24.19
C PRO A 146 -17.56 10.28 23.90
N GLN A 147 -18.24 9.16 23.66
CA GLN A 147 -19.69 9.13 23.75
C GLN A 147 -20.00 9.54 25.18
N MET A 148 -20.62 10.70 25.35
CA MET A 148 -21.28 11.04 26.62
C MET A 148 -22.14 9.82 26.98
N PRO A 149 -21.93 9.21 28.16
CA PRO A 149 -22.68 8.03 28.53
C PRO A 149 -24.18 8.40 28.55
N PRO A 150 -25.04 7.60 27.92
CA PRO A 150 -26.48 7.75 28.12
C PRO A 150 -26.78 7.60 29.61
N ALA A 151 -27.70 8.42 30.12
CA ALA A 151 -28.14 8.37 31.50
C ALA A 151 -28.50 6.93 31.90
N PRO A 152 -28.09 6.46 33.09
CA PRO A 152 -28.22 5.06 33.46
C PRO A 152 -29.69 4.64 33.53
N ALA A 153 -30.09 3.76 32.61
CA ALA A 153 -31.31 2.97 32.74
C ALA A 153 -31.07 1.86 33.78
N THR A 154 -31.92 1.83 34.78
CA THR A 154 -31.92 0.84 35.86
C THR A 154 -32.28 -0.54 35.27
N ALA A 155 -31.36 -1.51 35.35
CA ALA A 155 -31.60 -2.88 34.91
C ALA A 155 -32.11 -3.77 36.07
N PRO A 156 -33.08 -4.68 35.85
CA PRO A 156 -33.51 -5.63 36.86
C PRO A 156 -32.55 -6.82 36.97
N VAL A 157 -32.47 -7.35 38.19
CA VAL A 157 -31.62 -8.45 38.66
C VAL A 157 -31.92 -9.77 37.90
N ARG A 158 -30.86 -10.46 37.45
CA ARG A 158 -30.95 -11.80 36.84
C ARG A 158 -30.33 -12.85 37.78
N VAL A 159 -31.09 -13.92 38.02
CA VAL A 159 -30.77 -15.08 38.86
C VAL A 159 -29.78 -16.00 38.14
N GLN A 160 -28.75 -16.47 38.86
CA GLN A 160 -27.76 -17.46 38.40
C GLN A 160 -28.29 -18.89 38.55
N THR A 161 -27.99 -19.75 37.57
CA THR A 161 -28.11 -21.23 37.65
C THR A 161 -26.74 -21.87 37.42
N PRO A 162 -26.43 -23.02 38.04
CA PRO A 162 -25.09 -23.63 38.06
C PRO A 162 -24.77 -24.47 36.80
N PRO A 163 -23.48 -24.79 36.56
CA PRO A 163 -23.04 -25.48 35.35
C PRO A 163 -23.18 -27.02 35.42
N PRO A 164 -23.38 -27.71 34.27
CA PRO A 164 -23.32 -29.16 34.18
C PRO A 164 -21.89 -29.70 33.94
N PRO A 165 -21.63 -31.00 34.20
CA PRO A 165 -20.29 -31.59 34.27
C PRO A 165 -19.68 -31.93 32.90
N GLU A 166 -18.35 -31.94 32.87
CA GLU A 166 -17.49 -32.35 31.74
C GLU A 166 -17.63 -33.84 31.39
N PRO A 167 -17.60 -34.20 30.10
CA PRO A 167 -17.24 -35.53 29.66
C PRO A 167 -15.83 -35.61 29.07
N GLU A 168 -15.31 -36.84 29.19
CA GLU A 168 -13.95 -37.32 29.01
C GLU A 168 -13.39 -37.25 27.58
N THR A 169 -12.07 -37.39 27.58
CA THR A 169 -11.10 -37.36 26.49
C THR A 169 -11.37 -38.44 25.43
N ALA A 170 -11.48 -38.03 24.16
CA ALA A 170 -11.41 -38.93 23.00
C ALA A 170 -10.18 -38.60 22.14
N VAL A 171 -9.48 -39.66 21.74
CA VAL A 171 -8.24 -39.71 20.95
C VAL A 171 -8.45 -39.16 19.53
N PRO A 172 -7.48 -38.44 18.94
CA PRO A 172 -7.63 -37.80 17.63
C PRO A 172 -7.66 -38.80 16.46
N PRO A 173 -8.49 -38.58 15.43
CA PRO A 173 -8.40 -39.32 14.19
C PRO A 173 -7.26 -38.79 13.29
N ALA A 174 -6.73 -39.70 12.48
CA ALA A 174 -5.58 -39.50 11.60
C ALA A 174 -5.71 -38.31 10.63
N ALA A 175 -4.58 -37.64 10.40
CA ALA A 175 -4.45 -36.51 9.48
C ALA A 175 -4.97 -36.84 8.07
N PRO A 176 -5.85 -36.01 7.47
CA PRO A 176 -6.26 -36.17 6.09
C PRO A 176 -5.06 -35.88 5.16
N ARG A 177 -4.85 -36.77 4.20
CA ARG A 177 -3.91 -36.54 3.09
C ARG A 177 -4.37 -35.30 2.32
N THR A 178 -3.48 -34.32 2.21
CA THR A 178 -3.68 -33.07 1.49
C THR A 178 -4.03 -33.36 0.03
N GLN A 179 -5.29 -33.13 -0.36
CA GLN A 179 -5.62 -32.95 -1.76
C GLN A 179 -4.97 -31.65 -2.27
N PRO A 180 -4.50 -31.59 -3.53
CA PRO A 180 -4.09 -30.33 -4.11
C PRO A 180 -5.27 -29.34 -4.09
N ASN A 181 -5.04 -28.15 -3.54
CA ASN A 181 -6.05 -27.09 -3.44
C ASN A 181 -6.63 -26.78 -4.84
N PRO A 182 -7.96 -26.73 -5.00
CA PRO A 182 -8.61 -26.38 -6.28
C PRO A 182 -8.32 -24.94 -6.74
N ILE A 183 -7.73 -24.12 -5.87
CA ILE A 183 -7.36 -22.73 -6.11
C ILE A 183 -6.38 -22.58 -7.29
N GLU A 184 -5.56 -23.58 -7.62
CA GLU A 184 -4.53 -23.43 -8.68
C GLU A 184 -5.11 -23.23 -10.10
N LYS A 185 -6.39 -23.55 -10.38
CA LYS A 185 -6.99 -23.41 -11.73
C LYS A 185 -8.03 -22.29 -11.89
N ASP A 186 -8.68 -21.86 -10.82
CA ASP A 186 -9.78 -20.89 -10.92
C ASP A 186 -9.30 -19.49 -11.35
N TRP A 187 -8.12 -19.08 -10.87
CA TRP A 187 -7.55 -17.79 -11.23
C TRP A 187 -7.09 -17.73 -12.70
N GLU A 188 -6.68 -18.86 -13.30
CA GLU A 188 -6.21 -18.90 -14.70
C GLU A 188 -7.38 -18.63 -15.65
N LEU A 189 -8.53 -19.23 -15.35
CA LEU A 189 -9.75 -19.04 -16.12
C LEU A 189 -10.33 -17.63 -15.89
N GLU A 190 -10.28 -17.12 -14.66
CA GLU A 190 -10.70 -15.75 -14.32
C GLU A 190 -9.83 -14.71 -15.04
N ALA A 191 -8.50 -14.91 -15.06
CA ALA A 191 -7.56 -14.05 -15.77
C ALA A 191 -7.73 -14.14 -17.30
N ALA A 192 -7.85 -15.34 -17.87
CA ALA A 192 -7.98 -15.52 -19.32
C ALA A 192 -9.29 -14.93 -19.88
N ASN A 193 -10.35 -14.88 -19.07
CA ASN A 193 -11.63 -14.31 -19.46
C ASN A 193 -11.81 -12.84 -19.05
N SER A 194 -10.82 -12.24 -18.40
CA SER A 194 -10.90 -10.85 -17.96
C SER A 194 -10.61 -9.89 -19.10
N SER A 195 -11.60 -9.08 -19.45
CA SER A 195 -11.44 -7.93 -20.36
C SER A 195 -10.95 -6.66 -19.64
N ASP A 196 -11.02 -6.65 -18.31
CA ASP A 196 -10.59 -5.52 -17.48
C ASP A 196 -9.18 -5.80 -16.90
N PRO A 197 -8.20 -4.90 -17.13
CA PRO A 197 -6.85 -5.03 -16.58
C PRO A 197 -6.80 -5.16 -15.05
N LEU A 198 -7.71 -4.53 -14.31
CA LEU A 198 -7.77 -4.57 -12.85
C LEU A 198 -8.31 -5.91 -12.35
N MET A 199 -9.34 -6.45 -13.00
CA MET A 199 -9.87 -7.79 -12.70
C MET A 199 -8.85 -8.88 -13.05
N PHE A 200 -8.08 -8.65 -14.11
CA PHE A 200 -6.95 -9.48 -14.47
C PHE A 200 -5.85 -9.43 -13.38
N ASP A 201 -5.46 -8.23 -12.92
CA ASP A 201 -4.51 -8.06 -11.82
C ASP A 201 -4.99 -8.70 -10.51
N THR A 202 -6.29 -8.63 -10.24
CA THR A 202 -6.91 -9.24 -9.05
C THR A 202 -6.88 -10.76 -9.11
N ALA A 203 -7.18 -11.35 -10.27
CA ALA A 203 -7.05 -12.79 -10.49
C ALA A 203 -5.59 -13.25 -10.31
N LEU A 204 -4.64 -12.47 -10.80
CA LEU A 204 -3.21 -12.75 -10.69
C LEU A 204 -2.66 -12.64 -9.26
N ALA A 205 -3.17 -11.71 -8.45
CA ALA A 205 -2.81 -11.62 -7.04
C ALA A 205 -3.20 -12.89 -6.26
N LYS A 206 -4.29 -13.57 -6.66
CA LYS A 206 -4.71 -14.85 -6.07
C LYS A 206 -3.76 -16.00 -6.41
N ALA A 207 -3.15 -15.95 -7.58
CA ALA A 207 -2.28 -16.99 -8.14
C ALA A 207 -0.88 -17.04 -7.52
N VAL A 208 -0.38 -15.87 -7.13
CA VAL A 208 1.00 -15.66 -6.78
C VAL A 208 1.07 -15.11 -5.36
N PRO A 209 1.35 -15.96 -4.34
CA PRO A 209 1.20 -15.62 -2.93
C PRO A 209 2.05 -14.44 -2.43
N TRP A 210 3.02 -13.98 -3.25
CA TRP A 210 3.89 -12.84 -2.93
C TRP A 210 3.46 -11.53 -3.57
N PHE A 211 2.40 -11.51 -4.39
CA PHE A 211 1.72 -10.27 -4.72
C PHE A 211 0.76 -9.92 -3.57
N LYS A 212 0.99 -8.76 -2.96
CA LYS A 212 0.22 -8.30 -1.79
C LYS A 212 -1.13 -7.71 -2.17
N ASP A 213 -1.24 -7.19 -3.39
CA ASP A 213 -2.39 -6.52 -3.96
C ASP A 213 -2.20 -6.37 -5.49
N GLY A 214 -3.19 -5.80 -6.19
CA GLY A 214 -3.12 -5.53 -7.63
C GLY A 214 -1.97 -4.59 -8.03
N ASN A 215 -1.52 -3.68 -7.15
CA ASN A 215 -0.37 -2.81 -7.42
C ASN A 215 0.94 -3.61 -7.49
N GLY A 216 1.10 -4.63 -6.63
CA GLY A 216 2.25 -5.54 -6.70
C GLY A 216 2.29 -6.33 -8.00
N VAL A 217 1.13 -6.70 -8.55
CA VAL A 217 1.02 -7.36 -9.87
C VAL A 217 1.38 -6.39 -10.99
N GLN A 218 0.88 -5.15 -10.93
CA GLN A 218 1.21 -4.12 -11.91
C GLN A 218 2.71 -3.79 -11.92
N GLN A 219 3.33 -3.61 -10.75
CA GLN A 219 4.77 -3.40 -10.66
C GLN A 219 5.56 -4.59 -11.22
N PHE A 220 5.09 -5.81 -10.97
CA PHE A 220 5.72 -6.99 -11.55
C PHE A 220 5.56 -7.03 -13.08
N ARG A 221 4.37 -6.69 -13.60
CA ARG A 221 4.12 -6.56 -15.03
C ARG A 221 5.11 -5.58 -15.66
N GLU A 222 5.22 -4.39 -15.10
CA GLU A 222 6.11 -3.33 -15.57
C GLU A 222 7.59 -3.76 -15.48
N VAL A 223 8.00 -4.44 -14.40
CA VAL A 223 9.39 -4.86 -14.20
C VAL A 223 9.82 -6.02 -15.10
N ILE A 224 8.91 -6.94 -15.43
CA ILE A 224 9.26 -8.15 -16.20
C ILE A 224 8.98 -7.98 -17.68
N PHE A 225 7.87 -7.35 -18.03
CA PHE A 225 7.39 -7.25 -19.41
C PHE A 225 7.43 -5.81 -19.94
N GLY A 226 7.50 -4.80 -19.06
CA GLY A 226 7.63 -3.39 -19.43
C GLY A 226 6.56 -2.95 -20.43
N ASP A 227 6.97 -2.11 -21.38
CA ASP A 227 6.10 -1.57 -22.44
C ASP A 227 5.64 -2.63 -23.47
N ALA A 228 6.21 -3.84 -23.42
CA ALA A 228 5.81 -4.94 -24.32
C ALA A 228 4.45 -5.54 -23.94
N PHE A 229 3.94 -5.25 -22.74
CA PHE A 229 2.59 -5.63 -22.36
C PHE A 229 1.57 -4.70 -23.03
N GLN A 230 0.76 -5.28 -23.90
CA GLN A 230 -0.42 -4.65 -24.47
C GLN A 230 -1.64 -5.53 -24.13
N PRO A 231 -2.87 -4.99 -24.00
CA PRO A 231 -4.06 -5.78 -23.67
C PRO A 231 -4.30 -6.99 -24.60
N GLN A 232 -3.94 -6.87 -25.88
CA GLN A 232 -4.01 -7.96 -26.85
C GLN A 232 -2.99 -9.09 -26.62
N HIS A 233 -1.98 -8.88 -25.78
CA HIS A 233 -0.94 -9.86 -25.43
C HIS A 233 -1.27 -10.64 -24.15
N THR A 234 -2.52 -10.57 -23.67
CA THR A 234 -2.98 -11.27 -22.46
C THR A 234 -2.62 -12.78 -22.44
N PRO A 235 -2.81 -13.56 -23.53
CA PRO A 235 -2.40 -14.97 -23.55
C PRO A 235 -0.89 -15.18 -23.34
N ALA A 236 -0.06 -14.37 -24.02
CA ALA A 236 1.39 -14.41 -23.86
C ALA A 236 1.83 -14.08 -22.43
N TYR A 237 1.19 -13.07 -21.84
CA TYR A 237 1.47 -12.65 -20.47
C TYR A 237 1.13 -13.74 -19.45
N VAL A 238 -0.02 -14.41 -19.59
CA VAL A 238 -0.41 -15.55 -18.75
C VAL A 238 0.62 -16.68 -18.85
N ARG A 239 1.13 -16.97 -20.06
CA ARG A 239 2.14 -18.00 -20.29
C ARG A 239 3.49 -17.67 -19.65
N GLY A 240 3.91 -16.41 -19.75
CA GLY A 240 5.09 -15.90 -19.04
C GLY A 240 4.99 -16.07 -17.53
N LEU A 241 3.85 -15.73 -16.96
CA LEU A 241 3.59 -15.90 -15.52
C LEU A 241 3.57 -17.36 -15.06
N GLN A 242 2.96 -18.26 -15.83
CA GLN A 242 2.98 -19.69 -15.53
C GLN A 242 4.42 -20.25 -15.54
N ALA A 243 5.27 -19.78 -16.45
CA ALA A 243 6.69 -20.15 -16.45
C ALA A 243 7.42 -19.58 -15.21
N TYR A 244 7.18 -18.32 -14.87
CA TYR A 244 7.71 -17.69 -13.67
C TYR A 244 7.35 -18.45 -12.39
N ALA A 245 6.06 -18.74 -12.19
CA ALA A 245 5.56 -19.40 -10.98
C ALA A 245 6.11 -20.82 -10.82
N ARG A 246 6.19 -21.60 -11.91
CA ARG A 246 6.79 -22.95 -11.90
C ARG A 246 8.24 -22.92 -11.46
N GLU A 247 9.05 -22.04 -12.04
CA GLU A 247 10.47 -21.91 -11.72
C GLU A 247 10.70 -21.39 -10.29
N ARG A 248 9.88 -20.44 -9.84
CA ARG A 248 9.99 -19.89 -8.48
C ARG A 248 9.61 -20.93 -7.42
N LYS A 249 8.58 -21.76 -7.68
CA LYS A 249 8.16 -22.85 -6.78
C LYS A 249 9.27 -23.90 -6.63
N ALA A 250 10.03 -24.17 -7.69
CA ALA A 250 11.13 -25.14 -7.67
C ALA A 250 12.36 -24.69 -6.85
N ALA A 251 12.48 -23.40 -6.54
CA ALA A 251 13.78 -22.82 -6.23
C ALA A 251 13.84 -22.05 -4.89
N ASN A 252 12.88 -22.32 -3.99
CA ASN A 252 12.90 -21.96 -2.56
C ASN A 252 13.30 -20.51 -2.21
N GLY A 253 13.06 -19.55 -3.12
CA GLY A 253 13.18 -18.12 -2.82
C GLY A 253 14.60 -17.53 -2.88
N ASN A 254 15.60 -18.22 -3.41
CA ASN A 254 16.94 -17.63 -3.62
C ASN A 254 16.91 -16.53 -4.72
N ARG A 255 17.77 -15.49 -4.61
CA ARG A 255 17.92 -14.42 -5.62
C ARG A 255 18.29 -14.94 -7.01
N GLU A 256 19.13 -15.97 -7.10
CA GLU A 256 19.46 -16.59 -8.39
C GLU A 256 18.26 -17.29 -9.01
N ALA A 257 17.42 -17.90 -8.18
CA ALA A 257 16.19 -18.52 -8.60
C ALA A 257 15.18 -17.50 -9.14
N HIS A 258 15.12 -16.32 -8.51
CA HIS A 258 14.32 -15.20 -8.98
C HIS A 258 14.74 -14.80 -10.39
N ASN A 259 16.04 -14.62 -10.63
CA ASN A 259 16.55 -14.23 -11.95
C ASN A 259 16.26 -15.30 -13.02
N ARG A 260 16.43 -16.59 -12.69
CA ARG A 260 16.08 -17.68 -13.62
C ARG A 260 14.58 -17.70 -13.94
N ALA A 261 13.73 -17.52 -12.94
CA ALA A 261 12.29 -17.45 -13.13
C ALA A 261 11.89 -16.26 -14.02
N LYS A 262 12.53 -15.09 -13.86
CA LYS A 262 12.33 -13.94 -14.75
C LYS A 262 12.70 -14.26 -16.20
N THR A 263 13.86 -14.85 -16.43
CA THR A 263 14.32 -15.23 -17.77
C THR A 263 13.32 -16.18 -18.43
N LYS A 264 12.87 -17.21 -17.71
CA LYS A 264 11.88 -18.18 -18.19
C LYS A 264 10.51 -17.56 -18.48
N ALA A 265 10.12 -16.56 -17.70
CA ALA A 265 8.90 -15.80 -17.94
C ALA A 265 8.96 -15.03 -19.27
N ILE A 266 10.08 -14.35 -19.54
CA ILE A 266 10.28 -13.56 -20.75
C ILE A 266 10.37 -14.48 -21.99
N GLU A 267 11.07 -15.62 -21.87
CA GLU A 267 11.15 -16.63 -22.94
C GLU A 267 9.77 -17.16 -23.33
N ALA A 268 8.96 -17.56 -22.34
CA ALA A 268 7.62 -18.08 -22.58
C ALA A 268 6.68 -17.01 -23.16
N PHE A 269 6.79 -15.76 -22.69
CA PHE A 269 6.04 -14.63 -23.22
C PHE A 269 6.34 -14.37 -24.70
N ARG A 270 7.62 -14.27 -25.07
CA ARG A 270 8.03 -14.04 -26.47
C ARG A 270 7.66 -15.18 -27.39
N THR A 271 7.81 -16.42 -26.93
CA THR A 271 7.41 -17.61 -27.67
C THR A 271 5.92 -17.56 -28.02
N GLU A 272 5.08 -17.18 -27.07
CA GLU A 272 3.63 -17.06 -27.30
C GLU A 272 3.26 -15.88 -28.21
N LEU A 273 4.08 -14.81 -28.22
CA LEU A 273 3.94 -13.72 -29.21
C LEU A 273 4.39 -14.11 -30.62
N GLY A 274 4.97 -15.30 -30.81
CA GLY A 274 5.58 -15.70 -32.09
C GLY A 274 6.90 -14.98 -32.39
N ASP A 275 7.43 -14.21 -31.44
CA ASP A 275 8.68 -13.48 -31.59
C ASP A 275 9.85 -14.41 -31.19
N SER A 276 10.45 -15.04 -32.20
CA SER A 276 11.53 -16.02 -32.03
C SER A 276 12.91 -15.37 -31.85
N SER A 277 12.97 -14.05 -31.62
CA SER A 277 14.24 -13.34 -31.45
C SER A 277 14.93 -13.75 -30.13
N ALA A 278 16.19 -14.20 -30.26
CA ALA A 278 17.03 -14.77 -29.20
C ALA A 278 17.16 -13.87 -27.94
N PRO A 279 17.43 -14.43 -26.74
CA PRO A 279 17.31 -13.71 -25.48
C PRO A 279 18.24 -12.49 -25.41
N VAL A 280 17.63 -11.31 -25.27
CA VAL A 280 18.30 -10.08 -24.84
C VAL A 280 18.96 -10.34 -23.49
N GLY A 281 20.30 -10.26 -23.46
CA GLY A 281 21.11 -10.48 -22.28
C GLY A 281 20.61 -9.68 -21.09
N VAL A 282 20.51 -10.36 -19.95
CA VAL A 282 20.25 -9.78 -18.64
C VAL A 282 21.23 -8.62 -18.42
N VAL A 283 20.75 -7.37 -18.48
CA VAL A 283 21.54 -6.21 -18.08
C VAL A 283 21.71 -6.31 -16.57
N GLY A 284 22.87 -6.83 -16.17
CA GLY A 284 23.35 -6.80 -14.80
C GLY A 284 23.66 -5.36 -14.41
N GLY A 285 22.77 -4.73 -13.65
CA GLY A 285 23.10 -3.55 -12.85
C GLY A 285 23.88 -3.98 -11.62
N ALA A 286 25.20 -3.95 -11.72
CA ALA A 286 26.13 -3.95 -10.59
C ALA A 286 26.45 -2.51 -10.18
N ALA A 287 26.63 -2.33 -8.86
CA ALA A 287 26.95 -1.10 -8.11
C ALA A 287 25.81 -0.10 -7.91
#